data_AF-G2IUB0-F1
#
_entry.id   AF-G2IUB0-F1
#
_cell.length_a   1.000
_cell.length_b   1.000
_cell.length_c   1.000
_cell.angle_alpha   90.00
_cell.angle_beta   90.00
_cell.angle_gamma   90.00
#
_symmetry.space_group_name_H-M   'P 1'
#
loop_
_entity.id
_entity.type
_entity.pdbx_description
1 polymer ?
#
loop_
_entity_poly.entity_id
_entity_poly.type
_entity_poly.pdbx_seq_one_letter_code
_entity_poly.pdbx_strand_id
1 'polypeptide(L)'
;MNKTLYALLLLLPALALADESAVKLRQGSNQDVVARNCAVCHSLDYIQMNSRFLDRKGWEATVTKMVKVMGAPIKEEDVPLILDYLDQQYGKPK
;
A
#
# COMPACT_ATOMS: atom_id res chain seq x y z
N MET A 1 19.57 35.97 50.68
CA MET A 1 18.45 36.69 50.03
C MET A 1 18.66 36.61 48.53
N ASN A 2 17.59 36.25 47.81
CA ASN A 2 17.35 36.42 46.36
C ASN A 2 17.87 35.26 45.51
N LYS A 3 17.05 34.23 45.27
CA LYS A 3 15.90 34.17 44.34
C LYS A 3 16.35 34.39 42.89
N THR A 4 16.60 33.30 42.16
CA THR A 4 15.78 32.94 40.98
C THR A 4 16.21 31.58 40.44
N LEU A 5 15.33 30.61 40.66
CA LEU A 5 15.32 29.30 40.06
C LEU A 5 14.85 29.49 38.60
N TYR A 6 15.77 29.58 37.64
CA TYR A 6 15.41 29.44 36.23
C TYR A 6 15.41 27.96 35.88
N ALA A 7 14.29 27.31 36.20
CA ALA A 7 13.93 26.05 35.58
C ALA A 7 13.73 26.33 34.08
N LEU A 8 14.82 26.17 33.30
CA LEU A 8 14.76 26.10 31.86
C LEU A 8 14.08 24.77 31.52
N LEU A 9 12.74 24.76 31.58
CA LEU A 9 11.93 23.69 31.04
C LEU A 9 12.11 23.75 29.52
N LEU A 10 13.11 23.03 29.01
CA LEU A 10 13.25 22.74 27.59
C LEU A 10 11.97 22.01 27.18
N LEU A 11 11.02 22.76 26.64
CA LEU A 11 9.98 22.24 25.76
C LEU A 11 10.71 21.63 24.56
N LEU A 12 11.08 20.35 24.69
CA LEU A 12 11.37 19.52 23.54
C LEU A 12 10.05 19.41 22.77
N PRO A 13 9.90 20.02 21.58
CA PRO A 13 8.78 19.66 20.74
C PRO A 13 8.95 18.17 20.48
N ALA A 14 7.95 17.37 20.86
CA ALA A 14 7.88 16.01 20.36
C ALA A 14 7.87 16.14 18.84
N LEU A 15 8.95 15.72 18.19
CA LEU A 15 8.94 15.49 16.76
C LEU A 15 7.91 14.39 16.57
N ALA A 16 6.68 14.79 16.27
CA ALA A 16 5.66 13.89 15.76
C ALA A 16 6.16 13.43 14.39
N LEU A 17 7.00 12.39 14.42
CA LEU A 17 7.36 11.63 13.24
C LEU A 17 6.05 10.99 12.77
N ALA A 18 5.43 11.57 11.75
CA ALA A 18 4.45 10.85 10.97
C ALA A 18 5.18 9.65 10.37
N ASP A 19 4.86 8.43 10.82
CA ASP A 19 5.36 7.22 10.19
C ASP A 19 4.65 7.05 8.85
N GLU A 20 5.11 7.80 7.84
CA GLU A 20 4.73 7.59 6.44
C GLU A 20 5.55 6.41 5.89
N SER A 21 5.50 5.27 6.58
CA SER A 21 6.18 4.08 6.12
C SER A 21 5.47 3.56 4.87
N ALA A 22 6.17 3.63 3.73
CA ALA A 22 5.63 3.14 2.47
C ALA A 22 5.31 1.64 2.59
N VAL A 23 4.10 1.26 2.18
CA VAL A 23 3.67 -0.14 2.12
C VAL A 23 4.66 -0.98 1.33
N LYS A 24 5.22 -2.00 1.98
CA LYS A 24 6.06 -3.00 1.33
C LYS A 24 5.21 -4.18 0.86
N LEU A 25 5.24 -4.40 -0.44
CA LEU A 25 4.67 -5.57 -1.07
C LEU A 25 5.39 -6.86 -0.63
N ARG A 26 4.65 -7.96 -0.49
CA ARG A 26 5.20 -9.31 -0.23
C ARG A 26 6.14 -9.71 -1.36
N GLN A 27 7.25 -10.36 -1.02
CA GLN A 27 8.20 -10.81 -2.03
C GLN A 27 7.58 -11.92 -2.91
N GLY A 28 7.70 -11.79 -4.23
CA GLY A 28 7.17 -12.80 -5.16
C GLY A 28 7.33 -12.40 -6.63
N SER A 29 7.14 -13.38 -7.52
CA SER A 29 7.16 -13.15 -8.97
C SER A 29 6.13 -12.10 -9.38
N ASN A 30 6.50 -11.17 -10.28
CA ASN A 30 5.67 -10.04 -10.75
C ASN A 30 5.40 -8.94 -9.71
N GLN A 31 6.11 -8.91 -8.57
CA GLN A 31 6.00 -7.82 -7.60
C GLN A 31 6.28 -6.45 -8.23
N ASP A 32 7.29 -6.36 -9.10
CA ASP A 32 7.68 -5.14 -9.81
C ASP A 32 6.56 -4.65 -10.75
N VAL A 33 5.82 -5.58 -11.36
CA VAL A 33 4.64 -5.29 -12.20
C VAL A 33 3.54 -4.62 -11.41
N VAL A 34 3.28 -5.09 -10.19
CA VAL A 34 2.29 -4.48 -9.30
C VAL A 34 2.80 -3.13 -8.79
N ALA A 35 4.06 -3.04 -8.37
CA ALA A 35 4.64 -1.80 -7.86
C ALA A 35 4.58 -0.67 -8.90
N ARG A 36 4.87 -0.96 -10.18
CA ARG A 36 4.85 0.06 -11.25
C ARG A 36 3.44 0.47 -11.68
N ASN A 37 2.46 -0.44 -11.65
CA ASN A 37 1.12 -0.19 -12.20
C ASN A 37 0.11 0.26 -11.14
N CYS A 38 0.19 -0.26 -9.91
CA CYS A 38 -0.87 -0.08 -8.91
C CYS A 38 -0.63 1.09 -7.93
N ALA A 39 0.57 1.69 -7.95
CA ALA A 39 0.91 2.86 -7.14
C ALA A 39 0.70 4.21 -7.87
N VAL A 40 0.16 4.18 -9.10
CA VAL A 40 0.02 5.37 -9.96
C VAL A 40 -1.05 6.34 -9.44
N CYS A 41 -2.11 5.83 -8.82
CA CYS A 41 -3.27 6.65 -8.43
C CYS A 41 -3.52 6.71 -6.92
N HIS A 42 -3.04 5.73 -6.15
CA HIS A 42 -3.22 5.65 -4.70
C HIS A 42 -2.12 4.79 -4.07
N SER A 43 -2.04 4.75 -2.74
CA SER A 43 -1.11 3.89 -2.01
C SER A 43 -1.44 2.40 -2.20
N LEU A 44 -0.46 1.53 -1.92
CA LEU A 44 -0.61 0.08 -2.04
C LEU A 44 -1.29 -0.57 -0.83
N ASP A 45 -1.69 0.21 0.18
CA ASP A 45 -2.36 -0.26 1.40
C ASP A 45 -3.60 -1.10 1.11
N TYR A 46 -4.35 -0.69 0.08
CA TYR A 46 -5.57 -1.38 -0.35
C TYR A 46 -5.34 -2.84 -0.73
N ILE A 47 -4.15 -3.20 -1.20
CA ILE A 47 -3.83 -4.60 -1.52
C ILE A 47 -3.87 -5.44 -0.23
N GLN A 48 -3.19 -4.97 0.82
CA GLN A 48 -3.14 -5.67 2.11
C GLN A 48 -4.51 -5.68 2.80
N MET A 49 -5.22 -4.55 2.78
CA MET A 49 -6.52 -4.40 3.43
C MET A 49 -7.57 -5.35 2.83
N ASN A 50 -7.53 -5.58 1.52
CA ASN A 50 -8.50 -6.44 0.83
C ASN A 50 -8.08 -7.92 0.77
N SER A 51 -6.81 -8.25 1.03
CA SER A 51 -6.27 -9.61 0.92
C SER A 51 -7.02 -10.67 1.71
N ARG A 52 -7.58 -10.31 2.88
CA ARG A 52 -8.36 -11.25 3.70
C ARG A 52 -9.72 -11.64 3.09
N PHE A 53 -10.16 -10.95 2.05
CA PHE A 53 -11.49 -11.13 1.45
C PHE A 53 -11.46 -11.65 0.02
N LEU A 54 -10.43 -11.32 -0.74
CA LEU A 54 -10.39 -11.55 -2.18
C LEU A 54 -9.63 -12.84 -2.50
N ASP A 55 -10.28 -13.72 -3.26
CA ASP A 55 -9.60 -14.75 -4.06
C ASP A 55 -9.25 -14.19 -5.45
N ARG A 56 -8.66 -15.01 -6.33
CA ARG A 56 -8.38 -14.65 -7.73
C ARG A 56 -9.51 -13.91 -8.43
N LYS A 57 -10.76 -14.39 -8.27
CA LYS A 57 -11.93 -13.78 -8.92
C LYS A 57 -12.23 -12.40 -8.34
N GLY A 58 -12.10 -12.24 -7.02
CA GLY A 58 -12.21 -10.93 -6.36
C GLY A 58 -11.14 -9.94 -6.83
N TRP A 59 -9.90 -10.41 -7.00
CA TRP A 59 -8.82 -9.58 -7.55
C TRP A 59 -9.03 -9.23 -9.01
N GLU A 60 -9.52 -10.16 -9.83
CA GLU A 60 -9.88 -9.92 -11.24
C GLU A 60 -10.94 -8.83 -11.37
N ALA A 61 -12.01 -8.89 -10.56
CA ALA A 61 -13.02 -7.85 -10.53
C ALA A 61 -12.44 -6.49 -10.09
N THR A 62 -11.52 -6.50 -9.14
CA THR A 62 -10.86 -5.28 -8.63
C THR A 62 -9.98 -4.65 -9.71
N VAL A 63 -9.08 -5.41 -10.34
CA VAL A 63 -8.20 -4.91 -11.41
C VAL A 63 -9.02 -4.46 -12.61
N THR A 64 -10.07 -5.21 -12.99
CA THR A 64 -10.99 -4.81 -14.05
C THR A 64 -11.67 -3.48 -13.74
N LYS A 65 -12.12 -3.26 -12.49
CA LYS A 65 -12.67 -1.97 -12.07
C LYS A 65 -11.64 -0.85 -12.19
N MET A 66 -10.40 -1.08 -11.76
CA MET A 66 -9.34 -0.06 -11.86
C MET A 66 -9.09 0.34 -13.31
N VAL A 67 -9.02 -0.63 -14.22
CA VAL A 67 -8.78 -0.37 -15.64
C VAL A 67 -9.99 0.28 -16.32
N LYS A 68 -11.18 -0.34 -16.21
CA LYS A 68 -12.36 0.03 -17.03
C LYS A 68 -13.18 1.17 -16.45
N VAL A 69 -13.21 1.32 -15.12
CA VAL A 69 -14.05 2.33 -14.44
C VAL A 69 -13.21 3.49 -13.92
N MET A 70 -12.05 3.19 -13.33
CA MET A 70 -11.18 4.22 -12.75
C MET A 70 -10.13 4.75 -13.74
N GLY A 71 -9.98 4.12 -14.91
CA GLY A 71 -9.09 4.58 -15.97
C GLY A 71 -7.60 4.33 -15.71
N ALA A 72 -7.24 3.35 -14.87
CA ALA A 72 -5.85 3.00 -14.62
C ALA A 72 -5.16 2.58 -15.94
N PRO A 73 -4.02 3.18 -16.32
CA PRO A 73 -3.34 2.95 -17.59
C PRO A 73 -2.50 1.66 -17.56
N ILE A 74 -3.13 0.52 -17.26
CA ILE A 74 -2.47 -0.80 -17.21
C ILE A 74 -2.54 -1.43 -18.60
N LYS A 75 -1.40 -1.87 -19.12
CA LYS A 75 -1.34 -2.58 -20.40
C LYS A 75 -1.99 -3.96 -20.31
N GLU A 76 -2.60 -4.44 -21.39
CA GLU A 76 -3.33 -5.71 -21.39
C GLU A 76 -2.43 -6.90 -21.03
N GLU A 77 -1.16 -6.88 -21.44
CA GLU A 77 -0.17 -7.91 -21.12
C GLU A 77 0.23 -7.94 -19.63
N ASP A 78 0.08 -6.83 -18.90
CA ASP A 78 0.44 -6.74 -17.48
C ASP A 78 -0.70 -7.24 -16.57
N VAL A 79 -1.95 -7.21 -17.03
CA VAL A 79 -3.12 -7.67 -16.27
C VAL A 79 -2.97 -9.09 -15.73
N PRO A 80 -2.65 -10.13 -16.53
CA PRO A 80 -2.50 -11.49 -15.99
C PRO A 80 -1.36 -11.59 -14.97
N LEU A 81 -0.25 -10.87 -15.16
CA LEU A 81 0.89 -10.88 -14.24
C LEU A 81 0.54 -10.27 -12.88
N ILE A 82 -0.24 -9.18 -12.89
CA ILE A 82 -0.78 -8.55 -11.69
C ILE A 82 -1.70 -9.53 -10.95
N LEU A 83 -2.63 -10.17 -11.68
CA LEU A 83 -3.58 -11.12 -11.07
C LEU A 83 -2.89 -12.33 -10.46
N ASP A 84 -1.86 -12.86 -11.12
CA ASP A 84 -1.06 -13.97 -10.60
C ASP A 84 -0.36 -13.60 -9.30
N TYR A 85 0.26 -12.41 -9.24
CA TYR A 85 0.87 -11.92 -8.01
C TYR A 85 -0.16 -11.71 -6.90
N LEU A 86 -1.27 -11.04 -7.19
CA LEU A 86 -2.31 -10.74 -6.20
C LEU A 86 -2.95 -12.02 -5.64
N ASP A 87 -3.19 -13.03 -6.47
CA ASP A 87 -3.73 -14.31 -6.01
C ASP A 87 -2.71 -15.08 -5.17
N GLN A 88 -1.46 -15.21 -5.63
CA GLN A 88 -0.43 -15.97 -4.93
C GLN A 88 -0.01 -15.34 -3.61
N GLN A 89 0.15 -14.01 -3.60
CA GLN A 89 0.68 -13.29 -2.45
C GLN A 89 -0.41 -12.71 -1.56
N TYR A 90 -1.60 -12.43 -2.10
CA TYR A 90 -2.67 -11.73 -1.39
C TYR A 90 -4.06 -12.35 -1.57
N GLY A 91 -4.16 -13.58 -2.08
CA GLY A 91 -5.40 -14.34 -2.06
C GLY A 91 -5.78 -14.75 -0.63
N LYS A 92 -7.09 -14.76 -0.32
CA LYS A 92 -7.59 -15.42 0.89
C LYS A 92 -7.14 -16.89 0.89
N PRO A 93 -6.93 -17.50 2.07
CA PRO A 93 -6.65 -18.94 2.17
C PRO A 93 -7.67 -19.75 1.37
N LYS A 94 -7.20 -20.75 0.63
CA LYS A 94 -8.03 -21.67 -0.15
C LYS A 94 -8.77 -22.65 0.75
#